data_AF-A0A1H0W058-F1
#
_entry.id   AF-A0A1H0W058-F1
#
_cell.length_a   1.000
_cell.length_b   1.000
_cell.length_c   1.000
_cell.angle_alpha   90.00
_cell.angle_beta   90.00
_cell.angle_gamma   90.00
#
_symmetry.space_group_name_H-M   'P 1'
#
loop_
_entity.id
_entity.type
_entity.pdbx_description
1 polymer ?
#
loop_
_entity_poly.entity_id
_entity_poly.type
_entity_poly.pdbx_seq_one_letter_code
_entity_poly.pdbx_strand_id
1 'polypeptide(L)'
;MRTSDRDPKYHPVLILWPNNNTSPNCAEIDYAEGTSDTSKIKFFLHYACSGSNFQTQRAQTIDTTQWHNYAVQWTPSGITGYIDGVPWFTDTDPAHQPTAGMHQTIQLDWFPDGTATKPSQMQVDWVRVYA
;
A
#
# COMPACT_ATOMS: atom_id res chain seq x y z
N MET A 1 10.67 1.02 3.89
CA MET A 1 10.77 -0.43 4.15
C MET A 1 11.73 -1.06 3.16
N ARG A 2 12.15 -2.30 3.42
CA ARG A 2 12.66 -3.22 2.41
C ARG A 2 12.10 -4.62 2.65
N THR A 3 12.19 -5.47 1.64
CA THR A 3 11.94 -6.91 1.77
C THR A 3 13.21 -7.72 1.55
N SER A 4 13.25 -8.97 2.00
CA SER A 4 14.26 -9.92 1.55
C SER A 4 14.06 -10.29 0.07
N ASP A 5 14.98 -11.08 -0.50
CA ASP A 5 14.64 -11.97 -1.62
C ASP A 5 13.64 -13.02 -1.12
N ARG A 6 12.39 -12.58 -0.96
CA ARG A 6 11.30 -13.28 -0.29
C ARG A 6 10.73 -14.39 -1.16
N ASP A 7 10.01 -15.31 -0.52
CA ASP A 7 9.17 -16.26 -1.25
C ASP A 7 8.09 -15.50 -2.04
N PRO A 8 7.80 -15.88 -3.29
CA PRO A 8 6.76 -15.24 -4.10
C PRO A 8 5.37 -15.18 -3.46
N LYS A 9 5.11 -16.04 -2.45
CA LYS A 9 3.84 -16.13 -1.74
C LYS A 9 3.69 -15.07 -0.63
N TYR A 10 4.73 -14.30 -0.31
CA TYR A 10 4.64 -13.23 0.67
C TYR A 10 4.55 -11.87 -0.01
N HIS A 11 3.47 -11.15 0.27
CA HIS A 11 3.15 -9.85 -0.32
C HIS A 11 3.26 -8.76 0.75
N PRO A 12 4.22 -7.83 0.66
CA PRO A 12 4.36 -6.73 1.62
C PRO A 12 3.31 -5.65 1.33
N VAL A 13 2.69 -5.11 2.37
CA VAL A 13 1.75 -3.98 2.24
C VAL A 13 2.00 -2.94 3.33
N LEU A 14 2.12 -1.69 2.91
CA LEU A 14 1.97 -0.53 3.78
C LEU A 14 0.63 0.15 3.47
N ILE A 15 -0.22 0.20 4.48
CA ILE A 15 -1.65 0.43 4.27
C ILE A 15 -2.25 1.34 5.36
N LEU A 16 -3.07 2.30 4.93
CA LEU A 16 -3.99 3.01 5.82
C LEU A 16 -5.32 2.26 5.82
N TRP A 17 -5.70 1.76 6.99
CA TRP A 17 -6.91 0.97 7.19
C TRP A 17 -7.97 1.77 7.95
N PRO A 18 -9.27 1.63 7.61
CA PRO A 18 -10.35 2.33 8.32
C PRO A 18 -10.36 2.05 9.82
N ASN A 19 -10.55 3.11 10.61
CA ASN A 19 -10.74 2.98 12.05
C ASN A 19 -11.95 2.10 12.36
N ASN A 20 -11.85 1.31 13.44
CA ASN A 20 -12.88 0.36 13.86
C ASN A 20 -13.28 -0.67 12.78
N ASN A 21 -12.40 -0.91 11.79
CA ASN A 21 -12.65 -1.86 10.71
C ASN A 21 -13.96 -1.56 9.94
N THR A 22 -14.35 -0.29 9.88
CA THR A 22 -15.63 0.16 9.34
C THR A 22 -15.41 1.19 8.25
N SER A 23 -15.86 0.89 7.03
CA SER A 23 -15.81 1.82 5.91
C SER A 23 -17.07 1.67 5.06
N PRO A 24 -17.85 2.75 4.83
CA PRO A 24 -19.11 2.66 4.09
C PRO A 24 -18.91 2.27 2.62
N ASN A 25 -17.71 2.51 2.09
CA ASN A 25 -17.36 2.28 0.70
C ASN A 25 -16.12 1.38 0.54
N CYS A 26 -15.73 0.64 1.58
CA CYS A 26 -14.52 -0.19 1.55
C CYS A 26 -13.26 0.60 1.17
N ALA A 27 -13.18 1.87 1.59
CA ALA A 27 -12.00 2.70 1.38
C ALA A 27 -10.77 2.12 2.08
N GLU A 28 -9.65 2.12 1.35
CA GLU A 28 -8.35 1.54 1.72
C GLU A 28 -7.27 2.31 0.95
N ILE A 29 -6.12 2.58 1.58
CA ILE A 29 -4.99 3.23 0.90
C ILE A 29 -3.73 2.39 1.05
N ASP A 30 -3.46 1.56 0.05
CA ASP A 30 -2.26 0.73 -0.05
C ASP A 30 -1.18 1.53 -0.75
N TYR A 31 -0.46 2.32 0.03
CA TYR A 31 0.51 3.25 -0.54
C TYR A 31 1.84 2.58 -0.93
N ALA A 32 2.02 1.32 -0.55
CA ALA A 32 3.07 0.44 -1.08
C ALA A 32 2.67 -1.04 -0.94
N GLU A 33 2.14 -1.61 -2.02
CA GLU A 33 1.79 -3.03 -2.11
C GLU A 33 2.71 -3.76 -3.10
N GLY A 34 3.33 -4.84 -2.65
CA GLY A 34 4.12 -5.75 -3.48
C GLY A 34 3.38 -7.06 -3.73
N THR A 35 3.64 -7.69 -4.88
CA THR A 35 3.13 -9.04 -5.19
C THR A 35 4.26 -10.07 -5.09
N SER A 36 4.24 -11.13 -5.89
CA SER A 36 5.39 -12.02 -6.09
C SER A 36 6.61 -11.36 -6.75
N ASP A 37 6.45 -10.18 -7.37
CA ASP A 37 7.49 -9.48 -8.11
C ASP A 37 8.24 -8.50 -7.19
N THR A 38 9.52 -8.77 -6.92
CA THR A 38 10.38 -7.90 -6.11
C THR A 38 10.87 -6.66 -6.85
N SER A 39 10.67 -6.58 -8.17
CA SER A 39 11.08 -5.45 -9.02
C SER A 39 9.98 -4.39 -9.22
N LYS A 40 8.88 -4.51 -8.47
CA LYS A 40 7.70 -3.66 -8.63
C LYS A 40 7.01 -3.40 -7.29
N ILE A 41 6.47 -2.20 -7.16
CA ILE A 41 5.54 -1.82 -6.09
C ILE A 41 4.31 -1.15 -6.71
N LYS A 42 3.18 -1.23 -6.03
CA LYS A 42 1.90 -0.66 -6.45
C LYS A 42 1.32 0.26 -5.39
N PHE A 43 0.59 1.26 -5.86
CA PHE A 43 -0.30 2.08 -5.06
C PHE A 43 -1.72 1.67 -5.42
N PHE A 44 -2.57 1.46 -4.42
CA PHE A 44 -4.00 1.30 -4.59
C PHE A 44 -4.75 2.29 -3.70
N LEU A 45 -5.69 3.01 -4.30
CA LEU A 45 -6.69 3.80 -3.59
C LEU A 45 -8.04 3.14 -3.85
N HIS A 46 -8.55 2.39 -2.89
CA HIS A 46 -9.88 1.82 -2.95
C HIS A 46 -10.91 2.85 -2.47
N TYR A 47 -12.03 2.94 -3.17
CA TYR A 47 -13.12 3.87 -2.85
C TYR A 47 -14.52 3.31 -3.11
N ALA A 48 -14.62 2.04 -3.52
CA ALA A 48 -15.88 1.29 -3.53
C ALA A 48 -15.63 -0.19 -3.21
N CYS A 49 -16.65 -0.88 -2.70
CA CYS A 49 -16.55 -2.31 -2.35
C CYS A 49 -16.56 -3.25 -3.56
N SER A 50 -17.05 -2.80 -4.72
CA SER A 50 -17.12 -3.59 -5.95
C SER A 50 -17.42 -2.72 -7.17
N GLY A 51 -17.41 -3.32 -8.36
CA GLY A 51 -17.66 -2.66 -9.64
C GLY A 51 -16.39 -2.52 -10.48
N SER A 52 -16.50 -1.90 -11.65
CA SER A 52 -15.35 -1.63 -12.52
C SER A 52 -14.60 -0.34 -12.15
N ASN A 53 -15.25 0.55 -11.40
CA ASN A 53 -14.69 1.80 -10.91
C ASN A 53 -14.69 1.81 -9.37
N PHE A 54 -13.82 1.00 -8.79
CA PHE A 54 -13.77 0.78 -7.34
C PHE A 54 -12.42 1.16 -6.72
N GLN A 55 -11.42 1.40 -7.57
CA GLN A 55 -10.08 1.81 -7.17
C GLN A 55 -9.36 2.55 -8.30
N THR A 56 -8.43 3.43 -7.93
CA THR A 56 -7.35 3.90 -8.78
C THR A 56 -6.05 3.25 -8.35
N GLN A 57 -5.17 2.99 -9.31
CA GLN A 57 -3.93 2.28 -9.03
C GLN A 57 -2.79 2.78 -9.91
N ARG A 58 -1.56 2.59 -9.44
CA ARG A 58 -0.35 2.77 -10.25
C ARG A 58 0.73 1.79 -9.84
N ALA A 59 1.53 1.35 -10.80
CA ALA A 59 2.71 0.54 -10.54
C ALA A 59 3.99 1.34 -10.83
N GLN A 60 5.05 1.06 -10.06
CA GLN A 60 6.38 1.61 -10.26
C GLN A 60 7.40 0.49 -10.25
N THR A 61 8.32 0.50 -11.22
CA THR A 61 9.49 -0.38 -11.23
C THR A 61 10.49 0.11 -10.19
N ILE A 62 10.84 -0.76 -9.24
CA ILE A 62 11.76 -0.46 -8.15
C ILE A 62 12.26 -1.76 -7.53
N ASP A 63 13.51 -1.79 -7.07
CA ASP A 63 14.05 -2.94 -6.35
C ASP A 63 13.58 -2.93 -4.88
N THR A 64 12.51 -3.66 -4.58
CA THR A 64 11.95 -3.74 -3.22
C THR A 64 12.86 -4.46 -2.20
N THR A 65 14.02 -4.98 -2.63
CA THR A 65 15.03 -5.53 -1.72
C THR A 65 15.93 -4.46 -1.11
N GLN A 66 15.96 -3.26 -1.71
CA GLN A 66 16.64 -2.09 -1.16
C GLN A 66 15.73 -1.30 -0.21
N TRP A 67 16.36 -0.48 0.62
CA TRP A 67 15.64 0.45 1.48
C TRP A 67 15.05 1.60 0.68
N HIS A 68 13.73 1.75 0.78
CA HIS A 68 13.00 2.88 0.22
C HIS A 68 12.10 3.54 1.26
N ASN A 69 11.94 4.85 1.15
CA ASN A 69 10.94 5.61 1.90
C ASN A 69 9.64 5.64 1.10
N TYR A 70 8.58 5.05 1.64
CA TYR A 70 7.24 5.14 1.08
C TYR A 70 6.43 6.09 1.95
N ALA A 71 5.68 6.98 1.33
CA ALA A 71 4.79 7.88 2.06
C ALA A 71 3.49 8.11 1.30
N VAL A 72 2.45 8.43 2.05
CA VAL A 72 1.19 8.93 1.53
C VAL A 72 0.88 10.25 2.22
N GLN A 73 0.50 11.23 1.42
CA GLN A 73 -0.07 12.49 1.89
C GLN A 73 -1.56 12.47 1.57
N TRP A 74 -2.38 12.65 2.60
CA TRP A 74 -3.82 12.75 2.48
C TRP A 74 -4.26 14.13 2.96
N THR A 75 -4.89 14.89 2.07
CA THR A 75 -5.37 16.25 2.32
C THR A 75 -6.78 16.42 1.73
N PRO A 76 -7.50 17.51 2.08
CA PRO A 76 -8.77 17.82 1.42
C PRO A 76 -8.68 17.98 -0.11
N SER A 77 -7.50 18.29 -0.65
CA SER A 77 -7.28 18.43 -2.10
C SER A 77 -7.01 17.13 -2.84
N GLY A 78 -6.65 16.04 -2.14
CA GLY A 78 -6.20 14.83 -2.82
C GLY A 78 -5.37 13.89 -1.96
N ILE A 79 -5.07 12.75 -2.55
CA ILE A 79 -4.14 11.74 -2.06
C ILE A 79 -2.93 11.73 -3.00
N THR A 80 -1.73 11.83 -2.44
CA THR A 80 -0.47 11.72 -3.19
C THR A 80 0.45 10.69 -2.54
N GLY A 81 0.90 9.72 -3.35
CA GLY A 81 1.89 8.74 -2.94
C GLY A 81 3.31 9.19 -3.33
N TYR A 82 4.28 8.87 -2.47
CA TYR A 82 5.69 9.20 -2.65
C TYR A 82 6.57 7.96 -2.50
N ILE A 83 7.63 7.89 -3.31
CA ILE A 83 8.76 6.98 -3.12
C ILE A 83 10.01 7.83 -3.09
N ASP A 84 10.82 7.70 -2.03
CA ASP A 84 12.07 8.43 -1.81
C ASP A 84 11.91 9.96 -1.97
N GLY A 85 10.75 10.47 -1.51
CA GLY A 85 10.39 11.88 -1.56
C GLY A 85 9.87 12.37 -2.92
N VAL A 86 9.85 11.52 -3.94
CA VAL A 86 9.34 11.86 -5.28
C VAL A 86 7.87 11.43 -5.41
N PRO A 87 6.95 12.34 -5.80
CA PRO A 87 5.56 11.97 -6.03
C PRO A 87 5.48 11.01 -7.21
N TRP A 88 4.71 9.94 -7.04
CA TRP A 88 4.53 8.92 -8.06
C TRP A 88 3.06 8.55 -8.24
N PHE A 89 2.18 8.79 -7.28
CA PHE A 89 0.74 8.59 -7.43
C PHE A 89 0.00 9.88 -7.04
N THR A 90 -1.06 10.23 -7.76
CA THR A 90 -1.94 11.34 -7.39
C THR A 90 -3.37 11.03 -7.78
N ASP A 91 -4.29 11.25 -6.85
CA ASP A 91 -5.73 11.26 -7.08
C ASP A 91 -6.33 12.50 -6.41
N THR A 92 -7.06 13.30 -7.17
CA THR A 92 -7.70 14.54 -6.71
C THR A 92 -9.22 14.49 -6.85
N ASP A 93 -9.81 13.35 -7.20
CA ASP A 93 -11.26 13.22 -7.28
C ASP A 93 -11.86 13.21 -5.87
N PRO A 94 -12.71 14.20 -5.50
CA PRO A 94 -13.34 14.22 -4.19
C PRO A 94 -14.19 12.98 -3.90
N ALA A 95 -14.71 12.29 -4.94
CA ALA A 95 -15.49 11.07 -4.77
C ALA A 95 -14.64 9.84 -4.37
N HIS A 96 -13.32 9.90 -4.59
CA HIS A 96 -12.39 8.82 -4.23
C HIS A 96 -11.82 8.98 -2.81
N GLN A 97 -12.08 10.11 -2.15
CA GLN A 97 -11.57 10.40 -0.81
C GLN A 97 -12.20 9.48 0.24
N PRO A 98 -11.39 8.86 1.14
CA PRO A 98 -11.93 8.22 2.33
C PRO A 98 -12.73 9.21 3.16
N THR A 99 -13.89 8.77 3.64
CA THR A 99 -14.80 9.60 4.46
C THR A 99 -14.68 9.32 5.95
N ALA A 100 -13.91 8.30 6.33
CA ALA A 100 -13.67 7.89 7.71
C ALA A 100 -12.17 8.04 8.04
N GLY A 101 -11.88 8.29 9.32
CA GLY A 101 -10.50 8.26 9.81
C GLY A 101 -9.87 6.89 9.64
N MET A 102 -8.56 6.86 9.40
CA MET A 102 -7.78 5.64 9.15
C MET A 102 -6.57 5.57 10.10
N HIS A 103 -5.96 4.40 10.21
CA HIS A 103 -4.73 4.16 10.96
C HIS A 103 -3.70 3.37 10.14
N GLN A 104 -2.42 3.55 10.47
CA GLN A 104 -1.35 2.80 9.82
C GLN A 104 -1.41 1.33 10.21
N THR A 105 -1.29 0.46 9.20
CA THR A 105 -1.10 -0.98 9.36
C THR A 105 0.07 -1.44 8.48
N ILE A 106 0.76 -2.51 8.89
CA ILE A 106 1.91 -3.06 8.16
C ILE A 106 1.69 -4.56 8.06
N GLN A 107 1.71 -5.08 6.84
CA GLN A 107 1.36 -6.46 6.56
C GLN A 107 2.44 -7.14 5.72
N LEU A 108 2.62 -8.43 5.96
CA LEU A 108 3.36 -9.34 5.10
C LEU A 108 2.44 -10.55 4.86
N ASP A 109 1.56 -10.38 3.89
CA ASP A 109 0.45 -11.30 3.64
C ASP A 109 0.94 -12.57 2.98
N TRP A 110 0.37 -13.69 3.39
CA TRP A 110 0.76 -15.01 2.91
C TRP A 110 -0.32 -15.59 1.99
N PHE A 111 0.05 -15.79 0.73
CA PHE A 111 -0.77 -16.38 -0.32
C PHE A 111 -0.26 -17.78 -0.69
N PRO A 112 -0.55 -18.82 0.11
CA PRO A 112 -0.09 -20.18 -0.17
C PRO A 112 -0.70 -20.77 -1.45
N ASP A 113 0.10 -21.53 -2.19
CA ASP A 113 -0.31 -22.28 -3.39
C ASP A 113 -0.17 -23.81 -3.21
N GLY A 114 0.11 -24.25 -1.97
CA GLY A 114 0.34 -25.66 -1.62
C GLY A 114 1.81 -26.10 -1.74
N THR A 115 2.71 -25.27 -2.26
CA THR A 115 4.15 -25.55 -2.29
C THR A 115 4.86 -25.00 -1.05
N ALA A 116 6.04 -25.56 -0.74
CA ALA A 116 6.85 -25.11 0.40
C ALA A 116 7.21 -23.62 0.27
N THR A 117 7.32 -22.94 1.40
CA THR A 117 7.77 -21.54 1.49
C THR A 117 9.14 -21.43 2.12
N LYS A 118 9.94 -20.48 1.62
CA LYS A 118 11.18 -20.07 2.30
C LYS A 118 10.92 -18.95 3.33
N PRO A 119 11.69 -18.89 4.44
CA PRO A 119 11.65 -17.77 5.36
C PRO A 119 11.81 -16.44 4.62
N SER A 120 10.94 -15.49 4.93
CA SER A 120 10.85 -14.19 4.25
C SER A 120 10.73 -13.09 5.28
N GLN A 121 11.27 -11.91 4.98
CA GLN A 121 11.24 -10.78 5.90
C GLN A 121 10.78 -9.51 5.19
N MET A 122 9.99 -8.74 5.92
CA MET A 122 9.75 -7.33 5.67
C MET A 122 10.36 -6.55 6.83
N GLN A 123 11.19 -5.56 6.53
CA GLN A 123 11.89 -4.76 7.51
C GLN A 123 11.43 -3.30 7.41
N VAL A 124 11.09 -2.74 8.57
CA VAL A 124 10.65 -1.35 8.73
C VAL A 124 11.52 -0.73 9.81
N ASP A 125 12.27 0.30 9.43
CA ASP A 125 13.16 1.02 10.33
C ASP A 125 12.39 2.00 11.22
N TRP A 126 11.44 2.72 10.63
CA TRP A 126 10.57 3.66 11.33
C TRP A 126 9.26 3.90 10.59
N VAL A 127 8.28 4.42 11.33
CA VAL A 127 7.03 4.99 10.82
C VAL A 127 6.84 6.34 11.48
N ARG A 128 6.39 7.33 10.72
CA ARG A 128 6.07 8.67 11.24
C ARG A 128 4.76 9.16 10.62
N VAL A 129 3.96 9.84 11.45
CA VAL A 129 2.72 10.49 11.04
C VAL A 129 2.84 11.95 11.43
N TYR A 130 2.41 12.83 10.53
CA TYR A 130 2.40 14.28 10.72
C TYR A 130 0.97 14.78 10.52
N ALA A 131 0.56 15.78 11.31
CA ALA A 131 -0.76 16.39 11.28
C ALA A 131 -0.64 17.91 11.37
#